data_AF-A0A842QPB1-F1
#
_entry.id   AF-A0A842QPB1-F1
#
_cell.length_a   1.000
_cell.length_b   1.000
_cell.length_c   1.000
_cell.angle_alpha   90.00
_cell.angle_beta   90.00
_cell.angle_gamma   90.00
#
_symmetry.space_group_name_H-M   'P 1'
#
loop_
_entity.id
_entity.type
_entity.pdbx_description
1 polymer ?
#
loop_
_entity_poly.entity_id
_entity_poly.type
_entity_poly.pdbx_seq_one_letter_code
_entity_poly.pdbx_strand_id
1 'polypeptide(L)'
;MRIIPLYEKGYIFKIKEIRSRYGNILTCLENILLLARNTESMAVIKKVKNNYDSFVCPTGTFDFRNPNNKNCGRVITHKQTFLTKYPYGKHLFVDYGKECLLFLHDLIKKEYPLDRVDDDTLVINIRGGRDIFRKKHINPEYFQPPLSYYQKIIEDGGYEDILLVTDSTKYNPVIYHLRKMYRDMRIANSDTTSQVNVMLSARNLVMARSTFSYMLGRLSMNLKKVWTWKDYYWKWDEWLPTHENCLSSDIKIIYCSTPFYFPMGSWDASKEQRKSMISYPGNVLNFMEQ
;
A
#
# COMPACT_ATOMS: atom_id res chain seq x y z
N MET A 1 24.31 -15.50 6.47
CA MET A 1 24.01 -14.16 5.91
C MET A 1 24.84 -13.17 6.70
N ARG A 2 25.93 -12.62 6.15
CA ARG A 2 26.69 -11.55 6.82
C ARG A 2 25.84 -10.29 6.78
N ILE A 3 25.36 -9.84 7.94
CA ILE A 3 24.80 -8.50 8.10
C ILE A 3 25.98 -7.56 7.86
N ILE A 4 26.01 -6.88 6.71
CA ILE A 4 26.96 -5.79 6.50
C ILE A 4 26.47 -4.66 7.41
N PRO A 5 27.28 -4.17 8.36
CA PRO A 5 26.90 -3.00 9.14
C PRO A 5 26.82 -1.82 8.17
N LEU A 6 25.61 -1.43 7.79
CA LEU A 6 25.36 -0.35 6.82
C LEU A 6 25.49 1.04 7.48
N TYR A 7 26.45 1.19 8.39
CA TYR A 7 26.88 2.46 8.99
C TYR A 7 27.87 3.20 8.10
N GLU A 8 28.47 2.51 7.13
CA GLU A 8 29.50 3.06 6.26
C GLU A 8 28.88 3.73 5.02
N LYS A 9 29.48 4.83 4.57
CA LYS A 9 28.97 5.69 3.50
C LYS A 9 29.63 5.42 2.13
N GLY A 10 28.96 5.78 1.03
CA GLY A 10 29.54 5.81 -0.33
C GLY A 10 29.27 4.59 -1.23
N TYR A 11 28.51 3.61 -0.77
CA TYR A 11 28.32 2.36 -1.52
C TYR A 11 27.52 2.53 -2.82
N ILE A 12 27.56 1.49 -3.67
CA ILE A 12 26.60 1.28 -4.76
C ILE A 12 25.71 0.10 -4.40
N PHE A 13 24.46 0.35 -4.03
CA PHE A 13 23.45 -0.67 -3.80
C PHE A 13 22.85 -1.14 -5.12
N LYS A 14 23.02 -2.43 -5.43
CA LYS A 14 22.40 -3.07 -6.60
C LYS A 14 21.41 -4.13 -6.17
N ILE A 15 20.18 -4.01 -6.67
CA ILE A 15 19.15 -5.03 -6.52
C ILE A 15 19.28 -6.00 -7.68
N LYS A 16 19.61 -7.27 -7.38
CA LYS A 16 19.70 -8.29 -8.43
C LYS A 16 18.34 -8.93 -8.73
N GLU A 17 17.50 -9.07 -7.71
CA GLU A 17 16.21 -9.75 -7.78
C GLU A 17 15.33 -9.34 -6.59
N ILE A 18 14.01 -9.21 -6.79
CA ILE A 18 12.97 -9.02 -5.77
C ILE A 18 11.83 -9.98 -6.13
N ARG A 19 11.47 -10.86 -5.20
CA ARG A 19 10.34 -11.78 -5.35
C ARG A 19 9.32 -11.44 -4.27
N SER A 20 8.34 -10.61 -4.61
CA SER A 20 7.28 -10.23 -3.68
C SER A 20 6.07 -9.72 -4.44
N ARG A 21 4.99 -9.46 -3.70
CA ARG A 21 3.82 -8.74 -4.23
C ARG A 21 4.15 -7.26 -4.40
N TYR A 22 3.47 -6.62 -5.33
CA TYR A 22 3.79 -5.24 -5.72
C TYR A 22 3.92 -4.23 -4.56
N GLY A 23 2.99 -4.19 -3.62
CA GLY A 23 3.08 -3.28 -2.46
C GLY A 23 4.38 -3.45 -1.65
N ASN A 24 4.82 -4.69 -1.44
CA ASN A 24 6.07 -4.98 -0.73
C ASN A 24 7.31 -4.63 -1.58
N ILE A 25 7.21 -4.71 -2.91
CA ILE A 25 8.26 -4.23 -3.81
C ILE A 25 8.43 -2.73 -3.63
N LEU A 26 7.33 -1.96 -3.62
CA LEU A 26 7.39 -0.52 -3.39
C LEU A 26 8.04 -0.17 -2.04
N THR A 27 7.67 -0.86 -0.96
CA THR A 27 8.31 -0.70 0.35
C THR A 27 9.82 -1.05 0.29
N CYS A 28 10.21 -2.09 -0.46
CA CYS A 28 11.62 -2.42 -0.66
C CYS A 28 12.36 -1.27 -1.36
N LEU A 29 11.78 -0.72 -2.43
CA LEU A 29 12.40 0.35 -3.21
C LEU A 29 12.53 1.63 -2.38
N GLU A 30 11.48 2.01 -1.65
CA GLU A 30 11.53 3.15 -0.71
C GLU A 30 12.66 2.98 0.31
N ASN A 31 12.76 1.82 0.95
CA ASN A 31 13.81 1.56 1.95
C ASN A 31 15.22 1.61 1.37
N ILE A 32 15.41 1.22 0.12
CA ILE A 32 16.71 1.28 -0.55
C ILE A 32 17.08 2.71 -0.90
N LEU A 33 16.11 3.52 -1.34
CA LEU A 33 16.33 4.95 -1.58
C LEU A 33 16.66 5.67 -0.28
N LEU A 34 15.93 5.40 0.81
CA LEU A 34 16.21 5.93 2.14
C LEU A 34 17.61 5.53 2.63
N LEU A 35 17.97 4.25 2.49
CA LEU A 35 19.31 3.78 2.83
C LEU A 35 20.38 4.48 1.99
N ALA A 36 20.18 4.57 0.68
CA ALA A 36 21.12 5.20 -0.24
C ALA A 36 21.36 6.65 0.13
N ARG A 37 20.29 7.40 0.38
CA ARG A 37 20.33 8.78 0.87
C ARG A 37 21.12 8.89 2.18
N ASN A 38 20.72 8.14 3.21
CA ASN A 38 21.28 8.26 4.56
C ASN A 38 22.75 7.84 4.65
N THR A 39 23.20 7.00 3.72
CA THR A 39 24.59 6.54 3.65
C THR A 39 25.37 7.23 2.53
N GLU A 40 24.84 8.30 1.92
CA GLU A 40 25.48 8.99 0.79
C GLU A 40 26.00 7.98 -0.24
N SER A 41 25.12 7.10 -0.67
CA SER A 41 25.36 5.94 -1.52
C SER A 41 24.52 6.05 -2.79
N MET A 42 24.82 5.26 -3.80
CA MET A 42 24.04 5.16 -5.02
C MET A 42 23.10 3.96 -4.97
N ALA A 43 21.83 4.13 -5.30
CA ALA A 43 20.88 3.05 -5.54
C ALA A 43 20.74 2.78 -7.05
N VAL A 44 20.91 1.53 -7.45
CA VAL A 44 20.69 1.07 -8.83
C VAL A 44 19.59 0.02 -8.84
N ILE A 45 18.44 0.41 -9.37
CA ILE A 45 17.25 -0.44 -9.54
C ILE A 45 17.21 -0.86 -11.01
N LYS A 46 17.58 -2.11 -11.29
CA LYS A 46 17.49 -2.70 -12.64
C LYS A 46 16.19 -3.47 -12.79
N LYS A 47 15.83 -3.81 -14.04
CA LYS A 47 14.65 -4.65 -14.31
C LYS A 47 14.76 -5.95 -13.53
N VAL A 48 13.90 -6.07 -12.54
CA VAL A 48 13.84 -7.23 -11.66
C VAL A 48 12.89 -8.26 -12.25
N LYS A 49 13.32 -9.51 -12.37
CA LYS A 49 12.38 -10.62 -12.64
C LYS A 49 11.50 -10.80 -11.40
N ASN A 50 10.20 -10.52 -11.54
CA ASN A 50 9.20 -10.90 -10.54
C ASN A 50 8.49 -12.17 -11.02
N ASN A 51 8.33 -13.14 -10.12
CA ASN A 51 7.64 -14.41 -10.42
C ASN A 51 6.19 -14.41 -9.92
N TYR A 52 5.75 -13.36 -9.21
CA TYR A 52 4.41 -13.31 -8.61
C TYR A 52 3.41 -12.49 -9.43
N ASP A 53 3.87 -11.44 -10.10
CA ASP A 53 3.04 -10.53 -10.91
C ASP A 53 3.75 -10.27 -12.24
N SER A 54 3.00 -10.14 -13.35
CA SER A 54 3.49 -9.73 -14.69
C SER A 54 3.94 -8.26 -14.75
N PHE A 55 4.19 -7.67 -13.58
CA PHE A 55 4.44 -6.27 -13.37
C PHE A 55 5.87 -5.87 -13.77
N VAL A 56 6.01 -4.67 -14.34
CA VAL A 56 7.30 -4.09 -14.72
C VAL A 56 7.89 -3.31 -13.54
N CYS A 57 8.87 -3.91 -12.84
CA CYS A 57 9.64 -3.20 -11.81
C CYS A 57 10.24 -1.91 -12.40
N PRO A 58 9.92 -0.72 -11.85
CA PRO A 58 10.50 0.52 -12.34
C PRO A 58 12.03 0.45 -12.26
N THR A 59 12.69 1.03 -13.27
CA THR A 59 14.16 1.02 -13.33
C THR A 59 14.73 2.42 -13.18
N GLY A 60 15.80 2.56 -12.43
CA GLY A 60 16.38 3.87 -12.14
C GLY A 60 17.73 3.78 -11.45
N THR A 61 18.48 4.87 -11.54
CA THR A 61 19.72 5.07 -10.79
C THR A 61 19.62 6.38 -10.03
N PHE A 62 19.91 6.35 -8.74
CA PHE A 62 19.82 7.49 -7.83
C PHE A 62 21.16 7.60 -7.12
N ASP A 63 21.90 8.67 -7.40
CA ASP A 63 23.25 8.85 -6.88
C ASP A 63 23.24 9.92 -5.79
N PHE A 64 23.37 9.48 -4.53
CA PHE A 64 23.49 10.36 -3.37
C PHE A 64 24.94 10.44 -2.87
N ARG A 65 25.92 9.99 -3.67
CA ARG A 65 27.29 9.83 -3.19
C ARG A 65 28.00 11.16 -3.00
N ASN A 66 28.64 11.30 -1.83
CA ASN A 66 29.75 12.20 -1.66
C ASN A 66 31.04 11.52 -2.17
N PRO A 67 31.76 12.11 -3.14
CA PRO A 67 32.97 11.51 -3.70
C PRO A 67 34.08 11.26 -2.68
N ASN A 68 34.06 11.97 -1.54
CA ASN A 68 35.08 11.84 -0.49
C ASN A 68 34.88 10.62 0.43
N ASN A 69 33.79 9.86 0.27
CA ASN A 69 33.53 8.70 1.11
C ASN A 69 34.45 7.53 0.77
N LYS A 70 35.00 6.86 1.80
CA LYS A 70 35.97 5.76 1.65
C LYS A 70 35.48 4.58 0.81
N ASN A 71 34.17 4.30 0.81
CA ASN A 71 33.59 3.23 0.01
C ASN A 71 32.97 3.72 -1.30
N CYS A 72 33.23 4.97 -1.72
CA CYS A 72 32.68 5.53 -2.95
C CYS A 72 32.98 4.61 -4.14
N GLY A 73 31.93 4.08 -4.76
CA GLY A 73 32.07 3.17 -5.91
C GLY A 73 32.11 1.67 -5.57
N ARG A 74 32.18 1.30 -4.28
CA ARG A 74 32.15 -0.10 -3.86
C ARG A 74 30.74 -0.68 -3.99
N VAL A 75 30.62 -1.76 -4.75
CA VAL A 75 29.31 -2.38 -5.04
C VAL A 75 28.89 -3.36 -3.94
N ILE A 76 27.69 -3.15 -3.40
CA ILE A 76 26.97 -4.12 -2.57
C ILE A 76 25.79 -4.65 -3.38
N THR A 77 25.76 -5.96 -3.60
CA THR A 77 24.65 -6.63 -4.29
C THR A 77 23.87 -7.48 -3.32
N HIS A 78 22.55 -7.28 -3.24
CA HIS A 78 21.68 -8.12 -2.42
C HIS A 78 20.65 -8.87 -3.28
N LYS A 79 20.28 -10.07 -2.83
CA LYS A 79 19.17 -10.86 -3.38
C LYS A 79 17.91 -10.63 -2.54
N GLN A 80 16.77 -10.47 -3.19
CA GLN A 80 15.42 -10.42 -2.65
C GLN A 80 15.03 -9.17 -1.86
N THR A 81 15.71 -8.79 -0.78
CA THR A 81 15.31 -7.63 0.02
C THR A 81 16.48 -6.96 0.73
N PHE A 82 16.37 -5.66 0.98
CA PHE A 82 17.08 -4.97 2.07
C PHE A 82 16.20 -4.90 3.33
N LEU A 83 15.18 -5.78 3.44
CA LEU A 83 14.06 -5.62 4.38
C LEU A 83 14.23 -6.32 5.73
N THR A 84 15.28 -7.11 5.98
CA THR A 84 15.24 -7.96 7.17
C THR A 84 16.51 -7.83 7.99
N LYS A 85 16.38 -7.09 9.11
CA LYS A 85 17.34 -6.81 10.19
C LYS A 85 18.24 -5.60 9.95
N TYR A 86 17.63 -4.41 9.94
CA TYR A 86 18.35 -3.25 10.45
C TYR A 86 18.28 -3.21 11.98
N PRO A 87 19.40 -2.90 12.65
CA PRO A 87 19.44 -2.52 14.07
C PRO A 87 18.99 -1.08 14.31
N TYR A 88 18.71 -0.30 13.26
CA TYR A 88 18.06 1.00 13.43
C TYR A 88 16.60 0.75 13.76
N GLY A 89 16.24 1.04 15.01
CA GLY A 89 14.90 0.89 15.53
C GLY A 89 13.86 1.65 14.70
N LYS A 90 12.62 1.53 15.17
CA LYS A 90 11.37 2.11 14.67
C LYS A 90 11.37 3.64 14.45
N HIS A 91 12.52 4.30 14.49
CA HIS A 91 12.70 5.75 14.56
C HIS A 91 13.27 6.39 13.28
N LEU A 92 13.65 5.62 12.24
CA LEU A 92 14.09 6.20 10.96
C LEU A 92 12.96 6.56 9.99
N PHE A 93 11.70 6.22 10.31
CA PHE A 93 10.56 6.42 9.39
C PHE A 93 9.91 7.79 9.50
N VAL A 94 10.32 8.63 10.45
CA VAL A 94 9.46 9.74 10.89
C VAL A 94 9.71 11.04 10.13
N ASP A 95 10.82 11.25 9.39
CA ASP A 95 11.13 12.64 8.99
C ASP A 95 11.74 12.92 7.60
N TYR A 96 12.05 11.95 6.71
CA TYR A 96 12.74 12.29 5.43
C TYR A 96 12.26 11.52 4.17
N GLY A 97 11.05 10.95 4.19
CA GLY A 97 10.55 10.05 3.15
C GLY A 97 9.93 10.69 1.90
N LYS A 98 9.44 11.95 1.95
CA LYS A 98 8.69 12.53 0.81
C LYS A 98 9.50 12.62 -0.47
N GLU A 99 10.79 12.98 -0.40
CA GLU A 99 11.65 13.01 -1.58
C GLU A 99 11.87 11.61 -2.19
N CYS A 100 12.07 10.59 -1.34
CA CYS A 100 12.15 9.19 -1.80
C CYS A 100 10.83 8.71 -2.42
N LEU A 101 9.70 9.15 -1.86
CA LEU A 101 8.38 8.91 -2.45
C LEU A 101 8.23 9.63 -3.79
N LEU A 102 8.74 10.86 -3.96
CA LEU A 102 8.73 11.57 -5.24
C LEU A 102 9.55 10.82 -6.29
N PHE A 103 10.76 10.38 -5.95
CA PHE A 103 11.56 9.54 -6.84
C PHE A 103 10.83 8.26 -7.25
N LEU A 104 10.17 7.61 -6.31
CA LEU A 104 9.41 6.39 -6.57
C LEU A 104 8.15 6.67 -7.40
N HIS A 105 7.46 7.77 -7.15
CA HIS A 105 6.33 8.24 -7.94
C HIS A 105 6.75 8.49 -9.39
N ASP A 106 7.84 9.22 -9.62
CA ASP A 106 8.33 9.53 -10.96
C ASP A 106 8.77 8.29 -11.73
N LEU A 107 9.35 7.31 -11.04
CA LEU A 107 9.65 6.00 -11.58
C LEU A 107 8.40 5.26 -12.04
N ILE A 108 7.37 5.24 -11.19
CA ILE A 108 6.11 4.55 -11.48
C ILE A 108 5.38 5.28 -12.61
N LYS A 109 5.29 6.61 -12.59
CA LYS A 109 4.57 7.39 -13.62
C LYS A 109 5.12 7.19 -15.04
N LYS A 110 6.41 6.93 -15.20
CA LYS A 110 7.00 6.53 -16.51
C LYS A 110 6.49 5.17 -16.99
N GLU A 111 6.15 4.32 -16.03
CA GLU A 111 5.59 2.97 -16.09
C GLU A 111 4.16 2.86 -16.66
N TYR A 112 3.31 3.78 -16.19
CA TYR A 112 1.86 3.64 -16.26
C TYR A 112 1.27 4.85 -17.01
N PRO A 113 0.64 4.64 -18.19
CA PRO A 113 -0.10 5.70 -18.85
C PRO A 113 -1.31 6.02 -17.98
N LEU A 114 -1.30 7.15 -17.25
CA LEU A 114 -2.36 7.43 -16.28
C LEU A 114 -3.74 7.52 -16.96
N ASP A 115 -4.61 6.55 -16.67
CA ASP A 115 -6.02 6.56 -17.04
C ASP A 115 -6.68 7.57 -16.12
N ARG A 116 -7.46 8.47 -16.73
CA ARG A 116 -8.15 9.49 -15.97
C ARG A 116 -9.30 8.83 -15.19
N VAL A 117 -9.28 9.02 -13.88
CA VAL A 117 -10.42 8.76 -13.00
C VAL A 117 -11.08 10.11 -12.76
N ASP A 118 -12.40 10.19 -12.91
CA ASP A 118 -13.13 11.43 -12.73
C ASP A 118 -13.15 11.86 -11.25
N ASP A 119 -13.27 13.17 -11.03
CA ASP A 119 -13.08 13.78 -9.70
C ASP A 119 -14.17 13.37 -8.69
N ASP A 120 -15.34 12.97 -9.19
CA ASP A 120 -16.53 12.50 -8.48
C ASP A 120 -16.57 10.96 -8.31
N THR A 121 -15.59 10.24 -8.86
CA THR A 121 -15.53 8.79 -8.74
C THR A 121 -14.95 8.39 -7.38
N LEU A 122 -15.63 7.48 -6.69
CA LEU A 122 -15.08 6.79 -5.52
C LEU A 122 -14.32 5.54 -5.96
N VAL A 123 -13.01 5.53 -5.75
CA VAL A 123 -12.20 4.33 -5.92
C VAL A 123 -12.17 3.56 -4.61
N ILE A 124 -12.59 2.29 -4.65
CA ILE A 124 -12.59 1.41 -3.47
C ILE A 124 -11.60 0.28 -3.69
N ASN A 125 -10.58 0.17 -2.86
CA ASN A 125 -9.73 -1.01 -2.83
C ASN A 125 -10.24 -2.03 -1.80
N ILE A 126 -10.51 -3.26 -2.24
CA ILE A 126 -10.87 -4.37 -1.34
C ILE A 126 -9.97 -5.58 -1.61
N ARG A 127 -9.34 -6.11 -0.56
CA ARG A 127 -8.61 -7.38 -0.65
C ARG A 127 -9.61 -8.52 -0.82
N GLY A 128 -9.52 -9.22 -1.95
CA GLY A 128 -10.47 -10.26 -2.36
C GLY A 128 -9.83 -11.63 -2.56
N GLY A 129 -8.51 -11.70 -2.50
CA GLY A 129 -7.70 -12.87 -2.78
C GLY A 129 -7.94 -14.08 -1.88
N ARG A 130 -7.59 -15.24 -2.43
CA ARG A 130 -7.67 -16.54 -1.75
C ARG A 130 -6.80 -16.63 -0.49
N ASP A 131 -5.73 -15.84 -0.44
CA ASP A 131 -4.71 -15.87 0.61
C ASP A 131 -5.25 -15.48 1.99
N ILE A 132 -6.25 -14.59 2.05
CA ILE A 132 -6.87 -14.17 3.32
C ILE A 132 -8.19 -14.89 3.61
N PHE A 133 -8.71 -15.68 2.66
CA PHE A 133 -10.00 -16.38 2.79
C PHE A 133 -9.90 -17.91 2.68
N ARG A 134 -8.72 -18.53 2.48
CA ARG A 134 -8.58 -19.99 2.47
C ARG A 134 -7.73 -20.49 3.63
N LYS A 135 -8.35 -21.29 4.50
CA LYS A 135 -7.83 -21.81 5.78
C LYS A 135 -6.36 -22.25 5.82
N LYS A 136 -5.80 -22.77 4.74
CA LYS A 136 -4.49 -23.44 4.78
C LYS A 136 -3.33 -22.51 5.20
N HIS A 137 -3.41 -21.19 4.97
CA HIS A 137 -2.36 -20.23 5.32
C HIS A 137 -2.90 -18.79 5.52
N ILE A 138 -3.95 -18.63 6.32
CA ILE A 138 -4.50 -17.29 6.60
C ILE A 138 -3.56 -16.57 7.58
N ASN A 139 -3.16 -15.35 7.24
CA ASN A 139 -2.52 -14.48 8.22
C ASN A 139 -3.60 -13.90 9.15
N PRO A 140 -3.54 -14.17 10.46
CA PRO A 140 -4.58 -13.77 11.41
C PRO A 140 -4.68 -12.25 11.64
N GLU A 141 -3.73 -11.49 11.09
CA GLU A 141 -3.67 -10.03 11.13
C GLU A 141 -4.40 -9.37 9.94
N TYR A 142 -4.99 -10.14 9.03
CA TYR A 142 -5.49 -9.65 7.73
C TYR A 142 -7.02 -9.60 7.64
N PHE A 143 -7.73 -9.42 8.76
CA PHE A 143 -9.18 -9.19 8.71
C PHE A 143 -9.50 -7.97 7.84
N GLN A 144 -10.70 -7.97 7.26
CA GLN A 144 -11.14 -6.96 6.31
C GLN A 144 -12.32 -6.17 6.88
N PRO A 145 -12.48 -4.88 6.52
CA PRO A 145 -13.63 -4.09 6.93
C PRO A 145 -14.98 -4.75 6.56
N PRO A 146 -16.03 -4.56 7.35
CA PRO A 146 -17.37 -5.06 7.09
C PRO A 146 -18.04 -4.30 5.95
N LEU A 147 -19.16 -4.85 5.45
CA LEU A 147 -19.98 -4.27 4.40
C LEU A 147 -20.48 -2.87 4.74
N SER A 148 -20.93 -2.67 5.99
CA SER A 148 -21.49 -1.39 6.47
C SER A 148 -20.49 -0.24 6.41
N TYR A 149 -19.19 -0.51 6.49
CA TYR A 149 -18.13 0.50 6.31
C TYR A 149 -18.17 1.12 4.92
N TYR A 150 -18.21 0.28 3.89
CA TYR A 150 -18.24 0.74 2.51
C TYR A 150 -19.59 1.38 2.17
N GLN A 151 -20.71 0.81 2.65
CA GLN A 151 -22.03 1.39 2.46
C GLN A 151 -22.09 2.82 2.98
N LYS A 152 -21.65 3.04 4.22
CA LYS A 152 -21.67 4.37 4.83
C LYS A 152 -20.82 5.38 4.05
N ILE A 153 -19.64 4.98 3.56
CA ILE A 153 -18.81 5.85 2.73
C ILE A 153 -19.50 6.21 1.41
N ILE A 154 -20.10 5.24 0.74
CA ILE A 154 -20.79 5.45 -0.54
C ILE A 154 -22.00 6.37 -0.35
N GLU A 155 -22.84 6.07 0.65
CA GLU A 155 -24.10 6.78 0.93
C GLU A 155 -23.85 8.22 1.40
N ASP A 156 -22.87 8.46 2.28
CA ASP A 156 -22.57 9.79 2.82
C ASP A 156 -21.76 10.66 1.85
N GLY A 157 -21.15 10.05 0.84
CA GLY A 157 -20.14 10.71 0.01
C GLY A 157 -20.63 11.40 -1.26
N GLY A 158 -21.84 11.06 -1.73
CA GLY A 158 -22.46 11.71 -2.90
C GLY A 158 -21.71 11.52 -4.23
N TYR A 159 -21.07 10.37 -4.43
CA TYR A 159 -20.29 10.06 -5.65
C TYR A 159 -21.18 9.72 -6.84
N GLU A 160 -20.76 10.11 -8.04
CA GLU A 160 -21.47 9.80 -9.29
C GLU A 160 -21.13 8.40 -9.83
N ASP A 161 -19.89 7.94 -9.57
CA ASP A 161 -19.41 6.61 -9.99
C ASP A 161 -18.64 5.90 -8.87
N ILE A 162 -18.63 4.56 -8.93
CA ILE A 162 -17.90 3.72 -7.99
C ILE A 162 -17.06 2.70 -8.75
N LEU A 163 -15.74 2.77 -8.54
CA LEU A 163 -14.77 1.91 -9.18
C LEU A 163 -14.08 1.01 -8.15
N LEU A 164 -14.36 -0.30 -8.23
CA LEU A 164 -13.77 -1.32 -7.37
C LEU A 164 -12.42 -1.81 -7.91
N VAL A 165 -11.38 -1.72 -7.08
CA VAL A 165 -10.07 -2.32 -7.29
C VAL A 165 -9.92 -3.52 -6.37
N THR A 166 -9.75 -4.72 -6.93
CA THR A 166 -9.58 -5.95 -6.14
C THR A 166 -8.75 -6.99 -6.87
N ASP A 167 -8.05 -7.86 -6.12
CA ASP A 167 -7.32 -8.99 -6.69
C ASP A 167 -8.23 -10.20 -6.99
N SER A 168 -9.48 -10.23 -6.47
CA SER A 168 -10.47 -11.25 -6.81
C SER A 168 -11.86 -10.91 -6.28
N THR A 169 -12.91 -11.13 -7.06
CA THR A 169 -14.31 -10.99 -6.59
C THR A 169 -14.88 -12.25 -5.95
N LYS A 170 -14.11 -13.35 -5.88
CA LYS A 170 -14.66 -14.69 -5.59
C LYS A 170 -14.76 -15.04 -4.11
N TYR A 171 -13.93 -14.46 -3.25
CA TYR A 171 -13.78 -14.97 -1.87
C TYR A 171 -14.23 -14.02 -0.77
N ASN A 172 -14.16 -12.71 -1.00
CA ASN A 172 -14.60 -11.71 -0.04
C ASN A 172 -16.12 -11.51 -0.18
N PRO A 173 -16.93 -11.86 0.85
CA PRO A 173 -18.38 -11.77 0.75
C PRO A 173 -18.87 -10.32 0.61
N VAL A 174 -18.11 -9.33 1.11
CA VAL A 174 -18.47 -7.91 1.02
C VAL A 174 -18.53 -7.46 -0.43
N ILE A 175 -17.59 -7.91 -1.27
CA ILE A 175 -17.56 -7.57 -2.71
C ILE A 175 -18.85 -8.06 -3.40
N TYR A 176 -19.29 -9.28 -3.10
CA TYR A 176 -20.53 -9.82 -3.66
C TYR A 176 -21.74 -8.96 -3.27
N HIS A 177 -21.86 -8.59 -2.00
CA HIS A 177 -23.00 -7.80 -1.53
C HIS A 177 -22.97 -6.37 -2.06
N LEU A 178 -21.81 -5.71 -2.11
CA LEU A 178 -21.67 -4.37 -2.67
C LEU A 178 -22.13 -4.33 -4.14
N ARG A 179 -21.70 -5.29 -4.96
CA ARG A 179 -22.12 -5.35 -6.37
C ARG A 179 -23.62 -5.61 -6.57
N LYS A 180 -24.27 -6.26 -5.61
CA LYS A 180 -25.72 -6.48 -5.64
C LYS A 180 -26.48 -5.20 -5.31
N MET A 181 -25.98 -4.41 -4.37
CA MET A 181 -26.57 -3.15 -3.92
C MET A 181 -26.32 -2.02 -4.93
N TYR A 182 -25.09 -1.92 -5.43
CA TYR A 182 -24.62 -0.91 -6.36
C TYR A 182 -24.34 -1.57 -7.71
N ARG A 183 -25.40 -1.75 -8.52
CA ARG A 183 -25.33 -2.54 -9.77
C ARG A 183 -24.42 -1.93 -10.82
N ASP A 184 -24.30 -0.61 -10.82
CA ASP A 184 -23.45 0.13 -11.76
C ASP A 184 -21.98 0.23 -11.30
N MET A 185 -21.65 -0.36 -10.14
CA MET A 185 -20.26 -0.44 -9.65
C MET A 185 -19.37 -1.15 -10.67
N ARG A 186 -18.41 -0.39 -11.20
CA ARG A 186 -17.41 -0.88 -12.15
C ARG A 186 -16.30 -1.62 -11.41
N ILE A 187 -15.61 -2.52 -12.11
CA ILE A 187 -14.43 -3.21 -11.60
C ILE A 187 -13.26 -2.84 -12.49
N ALA A 188 -12.19 -2.32 -11.89
CA ALA A 188 -10.95 -2.07 -12.59
C ALA A 188 -10.39 -3.39 -13.16
N ASN A 189 -9.66 -3.31 -14.27
CA ASN A 189 -9.01 -4.49 -14.84
C ASN A 189 -8.16 -5.22 -13.78
N SER A 190 -8.11 -6.54 -13.90
CA SER A 190 -7.46 -7.40 -12.90
C SER A 190 -5.93 -7.37 -12.96
N ASP A 191 -5.36 -6.75 -14.00
CA ASP A 191 -3.91 -6.62 -14.12
C ASP A 191 -3.36 -5.53 -13.19
N THR A 192 -2.18 -5.77 -12.63
CA THR A 192 -1.57 -4.86 -11.65
C THR A 192 -1.34 -3.46 -12.23
N THR A 193 -1.00 -3.34 -13.51
CA THR A 193 -0.73 -2.06 -14.18
C THR A 193 -1.94 -1.15 -14.14
N SER A 194 -3.11 -1.64 -14.57
CA SER A 194 -4.38 -0.90 -14.51
C SER A 194 -4.76 -0.55 -13.07
N GLN A 195 -4.57 -1.46 -12.12
CA GLN A 195 -4.91 -1.19 -10.72
C GLN A 195 -4.03 -0.10 -10.10
N VAL A 196 -2.72 -0.12 -10.39
CA VAL A 196 -1.78 0.92 -9.94
C VAL A 196 -2.19 2.27 -10.49
N ASN A 197 -2.50 2.30 -11.78
CA ASN A 197 -2.95 3.49 -12.48
C ASN A 197 -4.20 4.10 -11.85
N VAL A 198 -5.29 3.33 -11.75
CA VAL A 198 -6.55 3.76 -11.14
C VAL A 198 -6.33 4.32 -9.74
N MET A 199 -5.52 3.65 -8.92
CA MET A 199 -5.23 4.06 -7.55
C MET A 199 -4.44 5.37 -7.47
N LEU A 200 -3.47 5.59 -8.38
CA LEU A 200 -2.68 6.83 -8.43
C LEU A 200 -3.45 8.01 -9.04
N SER A 201 -4.39 7.75 -9.94
CA SER A 201 -5.26 8.78 -10.53
C SER A 201 -6.44 9.18 -9.64
N ALA A 202 -6.79 8.36 -8.64
CA ALA A 202 -7.94 8.59 -7.77
C ALA A 202 -7.86 9.92 -6.99
N ARG A 203 -9.00 10.62 -6.88
CA ARG A 203 -9.18 11.73 -5.94
C ARG A 203 -9.81 11.30 -4.61
N ASN A 204 -10.74 10.34 -4.68
CA ASN A 204 -11.44 9.77 -3.53
C ASN A 204 -11.08 8.28 -3.45
N LEU A 205 -10.38 7.87 -2.39
CA LEU A 205 -9.89 6.49 -2.24
C LEU A 205 -10.25 5.86 -0.91
N VAL A 206 -10.96 4.74 -0.94
CA VAL A 206 -11.10 3.83 0.20
C VAL A 206 -9.99 2.80 0.15
N MET A 207 -9.11 2.83 1.15
CA MET A 207 -7.96 1.94 1.21
C MET A 207 -8.31 0.56 1.80
N ALA A 208 -7.76 -0.50 1.19
CA ALA A 208 -7.76 -1.82 1.82
C ALA A 208 -6.65 -1.90 2.87
N ARG A 209 -6.80 -2.82 3.83
CA ARG A 209 -5.71 -3.24 4.72
C ARG A 209 -4.68 -4.06 3.94
N SER A 210 -3.77 -3.38 3.25
CA SER A 210 -2.70 -3.99 2.45
C SER A 210 -1.54 -3.02 2.20
N THR A 211 -0.34 -3.57 2.04
CA THR A 211 0.85 -2.78 1.63
C THR A 211 0.68 -2.18 0.23
N PHE A 212 -0.11 -2.82 -0.64
CA PHE A 212 -0.45 -2.30 -1.96
C PHE A 212 -1.22 -0.98 -1.86
N SER A 213 -2.34 -1.00 -1.12
CA SER A 213 -3.16 0.21 -0.94
C SER A 213 -2.39 1.30 -0.20
N TYR A 214 -1.62 0.93 0.82
CA TYR A 214 -0.82 1.87 1.61
C TYR A 214 0.21 2.60 0.76
N MET A 215 1.05 1.87 0.03
CA MET A 215 2.10 2.48 -0.77
C MET A 215 1.53 3.36 -1.88
N LEU A 216 0.46 2.92 -2.56
CA LEU A 216 -0.15 3.72 -3.62
C LEU A 216 -0.90 4.95 -3.09
N GLY A 217 -1.54 4.85 -1.92
CA GLY A 217 -2.14 5.99 -1.24
C GLY A 217 -1.09 7.06 -0.88
N ARG A 218 0.10 6.64 -0.45
CA ARG A 218 1.21 7.57 -0.15
C ARG A 218 1.82 8.20 -1.40
N LEU A 219 1.92 7.43 -2.48
CA LEU A 219 2.54 7.86 -3.73
C LEU A 219 1.61 8.68 -4.62
N SER A 220 0.30 8.66 -4.39
CA SER A 220 -0.62 9.48 -5.18
C SER A 220 -0.49 10.96 -4.82
N MET A 221 -0.36 11.79 -5.86
CA MET A 221 -0.42 13.24 -5.77
C MET A 221 -1.83 13.80 -6.03
N ASN A 222 -2.79 12.95 -6.43
CA ASN A 222 -4.13 13.37 -6.85
C ASN A 222 -5.18 13.28 -5.73
N LEU A 223 -4.88 12.53 -4.66
CA LEU A 223 -5.82 12.26 -3.58
C LEU A 223 -6.24 13.55 -2.88
N LYS A 224 -7.55 13.75 -2.79
CA LYS A 224 -8.21 14.80 -2.01
C LYS A 224 -8.92 14.24 -0.79
N LYS A 225 -9.36 12.97 -0.84
CA LYS A 225 -10.00 12.31 0.28
C LYS A 225 -9.61 10.84 0.34
N VAL A 226 -9.24 10.38 1.53
CA VAL A 226 -8.89 8.98 1.80
C VAL A 226 -9.68 8.48 2.99
N TRP A 227 -10.30 7.32 2.84
CA TRP A 227 -10.85 6.54 3.95
C TRP A 227 -9.96 5.36 4.23
N THR A 228 -9.63 5.17 5.48
CA THR A 228 -8.89 4.00 5.91
C THR A 228 -9.44 3.46 7.22
N TRP A 229 -9.31 2.15 7.35
CA TRP A 229 -9.74 1.45 8.55
C TRP A 229 -8.67 1.56 9.64
N LYS A 230 -9.06 2.07 10.80
CA LYS A 230 -8.21 2.16 12.00
C LYS A 230 -8.66 1.12 13.03
N ASP A 231 -7.74 0.26 13.43
CA ASP A 231 -7.94 -0.76 14.45
C ASP A 231 -7.41 -0.24 15.80
N TYR A 232 -8.20 -0.37 16.86
CA TYR A 232 -7.87 0.09 18.21
C TYR A 232 -6.67 -0.65 18.83
N TYR A 233 -6.33 -1.85 18.35
CA TYR A 233 -5.34 -2.72 19.00
C TYR A 233 -3.97 -2.76 18.32
N TRP A 234 -3.74 -1.91 17.32
CA TRP A 234 -2.69 -2.14 16.33
C TRP A 234 -1.42 -1.28 16.48
N LYS A 235 -0.25 -1.89 16.24
CA LYS A 235 1.08 -1.21 16.21
C LYS A 235 1.44 -0.61 14.84
N TRP A 236 0.53 -0.67 13.86
CA TRP A 236 0.74 -0.07 12.53
C TRP A 236 -0.08 1.20 12.32
N ASP A 237 -0.40 1.94 13.39
CA ASP A 237 -0.78 3.35 13.24
C ASP A 237 0.30 4.12 12.46
N GLU A 238 1.57 3.69 12.56
CA GLU A 238 2.69 4.15 11.72
C GLU A 238 2.49 3.93 10.21
N TRP A 239 1.62 2.98 9.82
CA TRP A 239 1.27 2.66 8.42
C TRP A 239 -0.13 3.18 8.04
N LEU A 240 -0.67 4.12 8.81
CA LEU A 240 -1.81 4.90 8.35
C LEU A 240 -1.32 6.04 7.45
N PRO A 241 -2.05 6.39 6.38
CA PRO A 241 -1.78 7.62 5.67
C PRO A 241 -1.87 8.79 6.64
N THR A 242 -0.93 9.74 6.54
CA THR A 242 -0.90 11.02 7.24
C THR A 242 -0.48 12.12 6.27
N HIS A 243 -0.75 13.37 6.60
CA HIS A 243 -0.24 14.51 5.81
C HIS A 243 1.29 14.50 5.67
N GLU A 244 2.02 13.94 6.63
CA GLU A 244 3.48 13.86 6.63
C GLU A 244 4.01 12.73 5.75
N ASN A 245 3.26 11.63 5.61
CA ASN A 245 3.72 10.45 4.87
C ASN A 245 3.07 10.25 3.49
N CYS A 246 2.15 11.13 3.08
CA CYS A 246 1.57 11.21 1.75
C CYS A 246 2.20 12.32 0.88
N LEU A 247 2.23 12.11 -0.44
CA LEU A 247 2.69 13.12 -1.40
C LEU A 247 1.65 14.21 -1.68
N SER A 248 0.36 13.90 -1.60
CA SER A 248 -0.70 14.91 -1.73
C SER A 248 -0.64 15.93 -0.58
N SER A 249 -0.65 17.22 -0.90
CA SER A 249 -0.57 18.31 0.08
C SER A 249 -1.90 18.59 0.77
N ASP A 250 -3.03 18.41 0.05
CA ASP A 250 -4.37 18.82 0.49
C ASP A 250 -5.30 17.60 0.57
N ILE A 251 -4.85 16.59 1.30
CA ILE A 251 -5.55 15.32 1.46
C ILE A 251 -6.37 15.31 2.74
N LYS A 252 -7.68 15.10 2.65
CA LYS A 252 -8.52 14.81 3.82
C LYS A 252 -8.42 13.32 4.16
N ILE A 253 -7.98 13.00 5.37
CA ILE A 253 -7.80 11.62 5.81
C ILE A 253 -8.86 11.29 6.86
N ILE A 254 -9.67 10.27 6.59
CA ILE A 254 -10.77 9.84 7.44
C ILE A 254 -10.49 8.42 7.92
N TYR A 255 -10.39 8.27 9.24
CA TYR A 255 -10.26 6.99 9.92
C TYR A 255 -11.62 6.46 10.34
N CYS A 256 -11.93 5.22 9.99
CA CYS A 256 -13.05 4.51 10.60
C CYS A 256 -12.52 3.55 11.66
N SER A 257 -13.04 3.70 12.88
CA SER A 257 -12.76 2.79 13.98
C SER A 257 -14.01 2.00 14.34
N THR A 258 -13.83 0.75 14.77
CA THR A 258 -14.95 -0.14 15.09
C THR A 258 -14.73 -0.84 16.43
N PRO A 259 -15.52 -0.47 17.44
CA PRO A 259 -15.45 -1.18 18.71
C PRO A 259 -15.98 -2.61 18.52
N PHE A 260 -15.28 -3.60 19.09
CA PHE A 260 -15.76 -5.00 19.17
C PHE A 260 -15.97 -5.74 17.84
N TYR A 261 -15.24 -5.40 16.76
CA TYR A 261 -15.38 -6.13 15.49
C TYR A 261 -14.75 -7.54 15.54
N PHE A 262 -13.42 -7.62 15.46
CA PHE A 262 -12.66 -8.84 15.71
C PHE A 262 -11.43 -8.50 16.56
N PRO A 263 -11.06 -9.36 17.53
CA PRO A 263 -9.75 -9.24 18.17
C PRO A 263 -8.63 -9.32 17.14
N MET A 264 -7.59 -8.51 17.31
CA MET A 264 -6.38 -8.59 16.50
C MET A 264 -5.77 -9.99 16.59
N GLY A 265 -5.32 -10.52 15.45
CA GLY A 265 -4.73 -11.87 15.41
C GLY A 265 -5.75 -13.00 15.53
N SER A 266 -7.05 -12.71 15.40
CA SER A 266 -8.11 -13.75 15.43
C SER A 266 -8.65 -14.14 14.06
N TRP A 267 -8.20 -13.48 12.98
CA TRP A 267 -8.77 -13.72 11.66
C TRP A 267 -8.49 -15.15 11.16
N ASP A 268 -9.54 -15.92 10.92
CA ASP A 268 -9.47 -17.28 10.39
C ASP A 268 -10.41 -17.51 9.20
N ALA A 269 -11.14 -16.45 8.81
CA ALA A 269 -12.17 -16.46 7.78
C ALA A 269 -13.21 -17.58 7.98
N SER A 270 -13.54 -17.90 9.25
CA SER A 270 -14.63 -18.77 9.65
C SER A 270 -15.97 -18.31 9.10
N LYS A 271 -16.98 -19.19 9.16
CA LYS A 271 -18.33 -18.86 8.66
C LYS A 271 -18.93 -17.72 9.48
N GLU A 272 -18.64 -17.72 10.77
CA GLU A 272 -19.07 -16.75 11.77
C GLU A 272 -18.44 -15.38 11.46
N GLN A 273 -17.12 -15.32 11.27
CA GLN A 273 -16.44 -14.09 10.88
C GLN A 273 -16.95 -13.53 9.56
N ARG A 274 -17.14 -14.38 8.53
CA ARG A 274 -17.71 -13.94 7.25
C ARG A 274 -19.14 -13.44 7.38
N LYS A 275 -19.96 -14.06 8.23
CA LYS A 275 -21.31 -13.58 8.52
C LYS A 275 -21.24 -12.22 9.19
N SER A 276 -20.38 -12.05 10.19
CA SER A 276 -20.13 -10.75 10.83
C SER A 276 -19.64 -9.69 9.85
N MET A 277 -18.82 -10.01 8.84
CA MET A 277 -18.48 -9.04 7.79
C MET A 277 -19.70 -8.46 7.07
N ILE A 278 -20.78 -9.22 6.94
CA ILE A 278 -21.99 -8.78 6.23
C ILE A 278 -22.99 -8.12 7.17
N SER A 279 -23.10 -8.59 8.41
CA SER A 279 -24.11 -8.11 9.37
C SER A 279 -23.60 -7.12 10.42
N TYR A 280 -22.32 -6.72 10.38
CA TYR A 280 -21.79 -5.78 11.37
C TYR A 280 -22.50 -4.43 11.26
N PRO A 281 -23.05 -3.90 12.38
CA PRO A 281 -23.97 -2.77 12.32
C PRO A 281 -23.25 -1.47 11.96
N GLY A 282 -23.87 -0.66 11.09
CA GLY A 282 -23.26 0.60 10.62
C GLY A 282 -23.27 1.73 11.66
N ASN A 283 -24.21 1.71 12.61
CA ASN A 283 -24.38 2.75 13.63
C ASN A 283 -23.27 2.76 14.71
N VAL A 284 -22.45 1.71 14.79
CA VAL A 284 -21.28 1.66 15.70
C VAL A 284 -19.98 2.06 15.03
N LEU A 285 -20.01 2.35 13.71
CA LEU A 285 -18.85 2.84 12.98
C LEU A 285 -18.58 4.29 13.39
N ASN A 286 -17.35 4.57 13.82
CA ASN A 286 -16.94 5.92 14.18
C ASN A 286 -15.90 6.44 13.18
N PHE A 287 -16.32 7.44 12.39
CA PHE A 287 -15.49 8.12 11.40
C PHE A 287 -14.91 9.40 12.00
N MET A 288 -13.59 9.53 11.97
CA MET A 288 -12.85 10.67 12.52
C MET A 288 -11.88 11.19 11.46
N GLU A 289 -11.84 12.50 11.28
CA GLU A 289 -10.85 13.17 10.44
C GLU A 289 -9.55 13.36 11.22
N GLN A 290 -8.41 13.20 10.55
CA GLN A 290 -7.09 13.49 11.10
C GLN A 290 -6.81 14.99 11.11
#